data_AF-K6FMU5-F1
#
_entry.id   AF-K6FMU5-F1
#
_cell.length_a   1.000
_cell.length_b   1.000
_cell.length_c   1.000
_cell.angle_alpha   90.00
_cell.angle_beta   90.00
_cell.angle_gamma   90.00
#
_symmetry.space_group_name_H-M   'P 1'
#
loop_
_entity.id
_entity.type
_entity.pdbx_description
1 polymer ?
#
loop_
_entity_poly.entity_id
_entity_poly.type
_entity_poly.pdbx_seq_one_letter_code
_entity_poly.pdbx_strand_id
1 'polypeptide(L)'
;MSPAVHKRLFLLAGAGWLVIALAAARADWPTPEKLSEQRYRLAILTLNAADKTFLPDPAAAGGDWDRAYQHLAVDFAARLGPRFDLSAVEARHREALAGMTSERVRLILFTLAATAALWGLLALLHAALGQRSRQA
;
A
#
# COMPACT_ATOMS: atom_id res chain seq x y z
N MET A 1 -23.59 5.94 33.79
CA MET A 1 -23.56 6.71 32.52
C MET A 1 -24.86 6.47 31.77
N SER A 2 -25.49 7.52 31.23
CA SER A 2 -26.73 7.40 30.45
C SER A 2 -26.52 6.58 29.16
N PRO A 3 -27.51 5.77 28.72
CA PRO A 3 -27.45 5.01 27.47
C PRO A 3 -27.23 5.90 26.23
N ALA A 4 -27.69 7.16 26.27
CA ALA A 4 -27.45 8.13 25.20
C ALA A 4 -25.95 8.51 25.07
N VAL A 5 -25.22 8.57 26.19
CA VAL A 5 -23.79 8.89 26.21
C VAL A 5 -22.97 7.74 25.64
N HIS A 6 -23.31 6.49 25.98
CA HIS A 6 -22.68 5.30 25.40
C HIS A 6 -22.88 5.23 23.89
N LYS A 7 -24.10 5.48 23.39
CA LYS A 7 -24.39 5.50 21.96
C LYS A 7 -23.57 6.55 21.22
N ARG A 8 -23.43 7.76 21.78
CA ARG A 8 -22.60 8.83 21.20
C ARG A 8 -21.12 8.45 21.16
N LEU A 9 -20.57 7.90 22.24
CA LEU A 9 -19.16 7.47 22.28
C LEU A 9 -18.88 6.36 21.27
N PHE A 10 -19.80 5.39 21.12
CA PHE A 10 -19.67 4.33 20.14
C PHE A 10 -19.69 4.86 18.70
N LEU A 11 -20.58 5.82 18.41
CA LEU A 11 -20.62 6.49 17.10
C LEU A 11 -19.34 7.30 16.82
N LEU A 12 -18.80 7.99 17.83
CA LEU A 12 -17.54 8.74 17.71
C LEU A 12 -16.35 7.80 17.49
N ALA A 13 -16.30 6.67 18.20
CA ALA A 13 -15.29 5.63 17.97
C ALA A 13 -15.43 5.02 16.56
N GLY A 14 -16.67 4.81 16.10
CA GLY A 14 -17.01 4.43 14.73
C GLY A 14 -16.44 5.37 13.68
N ALA A 15 -16.72 6.66 13.84
CA ALA A 15 -16.23 7.70 12.96
C ALA A 15 -14.69 7.80 12.99
N GLY A 16 -14.07 7.75 14.18
CA GLY A 16 -12.62 7.76 14.33
C GLY A 16 -11.95 6.57 13.65
N TRP A 17 -12.51 5.37 13.80
CA TRP A 17 -12.03 4.18 13.11
C TRP A 17 -12.11 4.32 11.60
N LEU A 18 -13.24 4.85 11.08
CA LEU A 18 -13.44 5.04 9.65
C LEU A 18 -12.40 6.01 9.07
N VAL A 19 -12.08 7.09 9.77
CA VAL A 19 -11.02 8.02 9.35
C VAL A 19 -9.66 7.33 9.29
N ILE A 20 -9.31 6.53 10.30
CA ILE A 20 -8.05 5.78 10.31
C ILE A 20 -8.00 4.76 9.17
N ALA A 21 -9.09 4.01 8.96
CA ALA A 21 -9.18 3.03 7.89
C ALA A 21 -9.06 3.66 6.50
N LEU A 22 -9.69 4.83 6.29
CA LEU A 22 -9.56 5.59 5.05
C LEU A 22 -8.15 6.14 4.85
N ALA A 23 -7.51 6.64 5.90
CA ALA A 23 -6.13 7.12 5.84
C ALA A 23 -5.15 5.99 5.49
N ALA A 24 -5.31 4.82 6.11
CA ALA A 24 -4.52 3.62 5.81
C ALA A 24 -4.74 3.17 4.35
N ALA A 25 -6.00 3.03 3.92
CA ALA A 25 -6.32 2.66 2.53
C ALA A 25 -5.79 3.70 1.52
N ARG A 26 -5.80 5.00 1.86
CA ARG A 26 -5.23 6.08 1.04
C ARG A 26 -3.71 5.95 0.92
N ALA A 27 -3.03 5.56 2.00
CA ALA A 27 -1.59 5.35 2.00
C ALA A 27 -1.18 4.16 1.14
N ASP A 28 -1.97 3.08 1.16
CA ASP A 28 -1.73 1.87 0.36
C ASP A 28 -2.33 1.92 -1.05
N TRP A 29 -3.08 2.99 -1.37
CA TRP A 29 -3.74 3.11 -2.66
C TRP A 29 -2.72 3.09 -3.82
N PRO A 30 -2.87 2.17 -4.79
CA PRO A 30 -1.95 2.10 -5.92
C PRO A 30 -2.23 3.24 -6.91
N THR A 31 -1.18 3.98 -7.23
CA THR A 31 -1.19 5.03 -8.26
C THR A 31 -0.14 4.70 -9.33
N PRO A 32 -0.32 5.16 -10.58
CA PRO A 32 0.69 4.98 -11.63
C PRO A 32 2.07 5.47 -11.18
N GLU A 33 2.11 6.64 -10.53
CA GLU A 33 3.34 7.24 -10.01
C GLU A 33 4.05 6.33 -9.00
N LYS A 34 3.35 5.76 -8.01
CA LYS A 34 3.93 4.80 -7.06
C LYS A 34 4.45 3.55 -7.76
N LEU A 35 3.77 3.08 -8.81
CA LEU A 35 4.23 1.92 -9.58
C LEU A 35 5.47 2.24 -10.42
N SER A 36 5.58 3.45 -10.96
CA SER A 36 6.78 3.92 -11.66
C SER A 36 7.95 4.10 -10.69
N GLU A 37 7.70 4.64 -9.49
CA GLU A 37 8.68 4.71 -8.41
C GLU A 37 9.17 3.32 -8.00
N GLN A 38 8.25 2.37 -7.78
CA GLN A 38 8.59 0.98 -7.44
C GLN A 38 9.42 0.30 -8.55
N ARG A 39 9.06 0.53 -9.82
CA ARG A 39 9.84 0.05 -10.98
C ARG A 39 11.26 0.59 -10.93
N TYR A 40 11.41 1.89 -10.72
CA TYR A 40 12.71 2.56 -10.64
C TYR A 40 13.55 2.04 -9.46
N ARG A 41 12.97 1.94 -8.26
CA ARG A 41 13.66 1.40 -7.07
C ARG A 41 14.11 -0.04 -7.29
N LEU A 42 13.26 -0.88 -7.88
CA LEU A 42 13.61 -2.28 -8.19
C LEU A 42 14.73 -2.36 -9.24
N ALA A 43 14.69 -1.49 -10.26
CA ALA A 43 15.75 -1.38 -11.24
C ALA A 43 17.08 -1.02 -10.58
N ILE A 44 17.13 0.05 -9.76
CA ILE A 44 18.33 0.42 -8.99
C ILE A 44 18.85 -0.73 -8.14
N LEU A 45 17.98 -1.46 -7.43
CA LEU A 45 18.40 -2.58 -6.60
C LEU A 45 19.04 -3.70 -7.44
N THR A 46 18.47 -3.97 -8.61
CA THR A 46 18.99 -4.96 -9.56
C THR A 46 20.35 -4.51 -10.10
N LEU A 47 20.49 -3.22 -10.41
CA LEU A 47 21.75 -2.62 -10.85
C LEU A 47 22.82 -2.65 -9.78
N ASN A 48 22.49 -2.21 -8.57
CA ASN A 48 23.40 -2.19 -7.44
C ASN A 48 23.83 -3.60 -7.02
N ALA A 49 23.12 -4.65 -7.40
CA ALA A 49 23.59 -6.02 -7.23
C ALA A 49 24.75 -6.34 -8.20
N ALA A 50 24.74 -5.76 -9.40
CA ALA A 50 25.74 -5.98 -10.46
C ALA A 50 26.93 -5.00 -10.37
N ASP A 51 26.66 -3.72 -10.12
CA ASP A 51 27.64 -2.64 -10.08
C ASP A 51 27.25 -1.65 -8.96
N LYS A 52 28.08 -1.58 -7.92
CA LYS A 52 27.88 -0.74 -6.73
C LYS A 52 28.11 0.75 -6.96
N THR A 53 28.66 1.12 -8.12
CA THR A 53 28.96 2.52 -8.44
C THR A 53 27.77 3.28 -9.02
N PHE A 54 26.65 2.59 -9.26
CA PHE A 54 25.43 3.24 -9.72
C PHE A 54 24.83 4.14 -8.65
N LEU A 55 24.68 5.41 -8.99
CA LEU A 55 24.01 6.40 -8.16
C LEU A 55 22.57 6.59 -8.65
N PRO A 56 21.62 6.88 -7.76
CA PRO A 56 20.27 7.26 -8.15
C PRO A 56 20.29 8.53 -9.03
N ASP A 57 19.52 8.53 -10.11
CA ASP A 57 19.32 9.68 -10.99
C ASP A 57 18.64 10.85 -10.23
N PRO A 58 19.15 12.09 -10.33
CA PRO A 58 18.54 13.29 -9.76
C PRO A 58 17.09 13.54 -10.20
N ALA A 59 16.68 13.12 -11.39
CA ALA A 59 15.31 13.24 -11.90
C ALA A 59 14.30 12.51 -11.00
N ALA A 60 14.74 11.45 -10.31
CA ALA A 60 13.92 10.73 -9.34
C ALA A 60 13.55 11.62 -8.13
N ALA A 61 14.44 12.54 -7.73
CA ALA A 61 14.14 13.48 -6.64
C ALA A 61 13.05 14.50 -7.03
N GLY A 62 12.83 14.73 -8.32
CA GLY A 62 11.78 15.59 -8.87
C GLY A 62 10.43 14.89 -9.10
N GLY A 63 10.32 13.59 -8.78
CA GLY A 63 9.10 12.80 -9.01
C GLY A 63 8.91 12.30 -10.45
N ASP A 64 9.85 12.56 -11.36
CA ASP A 64 9.82 12.04 -12.73
C ASP A 64 10.49 10.66 -12.81
N TRP A 65 9.82 9.67 -12.21
CA TRP A 65 10.31 8.29 -12.10
C TRP A 65 10.49 7.61 -13.45
N ASP A 66 9.67 7.97 -14.44
CA ASP A 66 9.73 7.39 -15.77
C ASP A 66 10.99 7.85 -16.51
N ARG A 67 11.31 9.15 -16.45
CA ARG A 67 12.56 9.68 -17.01
C ARG A 67 13.79 9.12 -16.29
N ALA A 68 13.76 9.11 -14.96
CA ALA A 68 14.85 8.54 -14.16
C ALA A 68 15.11 7.06 -14.51
N TYR A 69 14.06 6.28 -14.73
CA TYR A 69 14.17 4.91 -15.18
C TYR A 69 14.75 4.79 -16.59
N GLN A 70 14.33 5.63 -17.54
CA GLN A 70 14.85 5.61 -18.90
C GLN A 70 16.34 5.90 -18.96
N HIS A 71 16.81 6.94 -18.26
CA HIS A 71 18.24 7.24 -18.18
C HIS A 71 19.02 6.08 -17.58
N LEU A 72 18.51 5.52 -16.47
CA LEU A 72 19.11 4.38 -15.80
C LEU A 72 19.19 3.15 -16.70
N ALA A 73 18.16 2.87 -17.50
CA ALA A 73 18.15 1.75 -18.45
C ALA A 73 19.17 1.94 -19.58
N VAL A 74 19.33 3.17 -20.09
CA VAL A 74 20.33 3.51 -21.11
C VAL A 74 21.75 3.38 -20.56
N ASP A 75 22.03 3.96 -19.40
CA ASP A 75 23.34 3.88 -18.75
C ASP A 75 23.73 2.44 -18.43
N PHE A 76 22.75 1.65 -18.00
CA PHE A 76 22.93 0.24 -17.73
C PHE A 76 23.28 -0.57 -18.97
N ALA A 77 22.50 -0.43 -20.04
CA ALA A 77 22.75 -1.11 -21.30
C ALA A 77 24.14 -0.75 -21.86
N ALA A 78 24.57 0.50 -21.69
CA ALA A 78 25.89 0.95 -22.10
C ALA A 78 27.03 0.34 -21.25
N ARG A 79 26.85 0.20 -19.94
CA ARG A 79 27.90 -0.28 -19.01
C ARG A 79 28.02 -1.80 -18.92
N LEU A 80 26.90 -2.49 -18.77
CA LEU A 80 26.86 -3.94 -18.50
C LEU A 80 26.52 -4.77 -19.74
N GLY A 81 26.15 -4.09 -20.83
CA GLY A 81 25.87 -4.72 -22.11
C GLY A 81 24.63 -5.62 -22.08
N PRO A 82 24.46 -6.47 -23.11
CA PRO A 82 23.24 -7.28 -23.29
C PRO A 82 23.12 -8.45 -22.29
N ARG A 83 24.08 -8.63 -21.38
CA ARG A 83 24.08 -9.74 -20.40
C ARG A 83 23.11 -9.53 -19.26
N PHE A 84 22.57 -8.33 -19.13
CA PHE A 84 21.83 -7.92 -17.95
C PHE A 84 20.50 -7.31 -18.41
N ASP A 85 19.41 -7.96 -18.03
CA ASP A 85 18.08 -7.78 -18.60
C ASP A 85 17.11 -7.20 -17.57
N LEU A 86 16.45 -6.10 -17.92
CA LEU A 86 15.40 -5.46 -17.11
C LEU A 86 13.99 -5.93 -17.50
N SER A 87 13.85 -6.86 -18.44
CA SER A 87 12.55 -7.37 -18.92
C SER A 87 11.65 -7.88 -17.79
N ALA A 88 12.23 -8.50 -16.76
CA ALA A 88 11.49 -8.96 -15.59
C ALA A 88 10.92 -7.79 -14.77
N VAL A 89 11.68 -6.69 -14.64
CA VAL A 89 11.24 -5.46 -13.96
C VAL A 89 10.11 -4.80 -14.76
N GLU A 90 10.24 -4.74 -16.08
CA GLU A 90 9.23 -4.18 -16.98
C GLU A 90 7.95 -5.04 -17.03
N ALA A 91 8.08 -6.36 -17.09
CA ALA A 91 6.96 -7.30 -17.06
C ALA A 91 6.15 -7.11 -15.77
N ARG A 92 6.83 -7.09 -14.62
CA ARG A 92 6.20 -6.85 -13.31
C ARG A 92 5.48 -5.50 -13.25
N HIS A 93 6.08 -4.45 -13.81
CA HIS A 93 5.44 -3.13 -13.84
C HIS A 93 4.19 -3.11 -14.75
N ARG A 94 4.25 -3.74 -15.93
CA ARG A 94 3.08 -3.88 -16.82
C ARG A 94 1.96 -4.67 -16.17
N GLU A 95 2.29 -5.78 -15.52
CA GLU A 95 1.33 -6.59 -14.75
C GLU A 95 0.70 -5.78 -13.62
N ALA A 96 1.50 -5.01 -12.88
CA ALA A 96 1.00 -4.15 -11.80
C ALA A 96 0.07 -3.04 -12.32
N LEU A 97 0.38 -2.43 -13.47
CA LEU A 97 -0.49 -1.45 -14.11
C LEU A 97 -1.81 -2.08 -14.56
N ALA A 98 -1.76 -3.25 -15.21
CA ALA A 98 -2.95 -3.98 -15.65
C ALA A 98 -3.82 -4.45 -14.46
N GLY A 99 -3.17 -4.87 -13.37
CA GLY A 99 -3.82 -5.35 -12.14
C GLY A 99 -4.32 -4.25 -11.19
N MET A 100 -4.08 -2.97 -11.48
CA MET A 100 -4.33 -1.87 -10.54
C MET A 100 -5.78 -1.80 -10.05
N THR A 101 -6.75 -1.99 -10.94
CA THR A 101 -8.17 -2.00 -10.56
C THR A 101 -8.49 -3.17 -9.63
N SER A 102 -7.98 -4.36 -9.94
CA SER A 102 -8.16 -5.55 -9.08
C SER A 102 -7.55 -5.31 -7.70
N GLU A 103 -6.37 -4.71 -7.63
CA GLU A 103 -5.70 -4.44 -6.36
C GLU A 103 -6.45 -3.41 -5.51
N ARG A 104 -7.00 -2.36 -6.14
CA ARG A 104 -7.89 -1.40 -5.47
C ARG A 104 -9.12 -2.07 -4.90
N VAL A 105 -9.76 -2.97 -5.66
CA VAL A 105 -10.93 -3.73 -5.19
C VAL A 105 -10.57 -4.61 -4.00
N ARG A 106 -9.44 -5.33 -4.07
CA ARG A 106 -8.94 -6.14 -2.95
C ARG A 106 -8.70 -5.31 -1.69
N LEU A 107 -8.07 -4.14 -1.83
CA LEU A 107 -7.83 -3.23 -0.71
C LEU A 107 -9.15 -2.75 -0.07
N ILE A 108 -10.14 -2.40 -0.89
CA ILE A 108 -11.47 -2.02 -0.41
C ILE A 108 -12.12 -3.18 0.35
N LEU A 109 -12.16 -4.38 -0.24
CA LEU A 109 -12.77 -5.56 0.37
C LEU A 109 -12.08 -5.94 1.68
N PHE A 110 -10.74 -5.90 1.70
CA PHE A 110 -9.96 -6.14 2.90
C PHE A 110 -10.27 -5.12 4.00
N THR A 111 -10.31 -3.83 3.65
CA THR A 111 -10.61 -2.76 4.62
C THR A 111 -12.02 -2.91 5.20
N LEU A 112 -13.00 -3.28 4.37
CA LEU A 112 -14.36 -3.57 4.82
C LEU A 112 -14.42 -4.80 5.72
N ALA A 113 -13.75 -5.89 5.34
CA ALA A 113 -13.71 -7.13 6.10
C ALA A 113 -13.01 -6.94 7.46
N ALA A 114 -11.88 -6.24 7.50
CA ALA A 114 -11.15 -5.93 8.73
C ALA A 114 -11.99 -5.05 9.67
N THR A 115 -12.68 -4.06 9.11
CA THR A 115 -13.60 -3.20 9.88
C THR A 115 -14.75 -4.04 10.45
N ALA A 116 -15.42 -4.86 9.64
CA ALA A 116 -16.50 -5.72 10.09
C ALA A 116 -16.04 -6.71 11.17
N ALA A 117 -14.86 -7.31 11.00
CA ALA A 117 -14.28 -8.23 11.97
C ALA A 117 -14.02 -7.54 13.31
N LEU A 118 -13.40 -6.35 13.31
CA LEU A 118 -13.13 -5.59 14.54
C LEU A 118 -14.42 -5.24 15.28
N TRP A 119 -15.40 -4.66 14.60
CA TRP A 119 -16.67 -4.26 15.21
C TRP A 119 -17.50 -5.47 15.65
N GLY A 120 -17.46 -6.57 14.91
CA GLY A 120 -18.06 -7.84 15.30
C GLY A 120 -17.44 -8.39 16.59
N LEU A 121 -16.11 -8.34 16.71
CA LEU A 121 -15.40 -8.78 17.92
C LEU A 121 -15.73 -7.89 19.12
N LEU A 122 -15.80 -6.58 18.93
CA LEU A 122 -16.23 -5.63 19.97
C LEU A 122 -17.68 -5.90 20.42
N ALA A 123 -18.58 -6.17 19.48
CA ALA A 123 -19.98 -6.50 19.79
C ALA A 123 -20.10 -7.81 20.59
N LEU A 124 -19.35 -8.85 20.20
CA LEU A 124 -19.30 -10.12 20.92
C LEU A 124 -18.75 -9.94 22.35
N LEU A 125 -17.65 -9.20 22.51
CA LEU A 125 -17.08 -8.89 23.83
C LEU A 125 -18.08 -8.13 24.70
N HIS A 126 -18.79 -7.14 24.14
CA HIS A 126 -19.79 -6.38 24.87
C HIS A 126 -20.97 -7.27 25.32
N ALA A 127 -21.46 -8.16 24.44
CA ALA A 127 -22.54 -9.10 24.76
C ALA A 127 -22.12 -10.09 25.87
N ALA A 128 -20.91 -10.64 25.78
CA ALA A 128 -20.40 -11.60 26.77
C ALA A 128 -20.20 -10.94 28.15
N LEU A 129 -19.69 -9.71 28.20
CA LEU A 129 -19.54 -8.95 29.45
C LEU A 129 -20.91 -8.56 30.05
N GLY A 130 -21.89 -8.22 29.22
CA GLY A 130 -23.25 -7.89 29.67
C GLY A 130 -24.06 -9.10 30.18
N GLN A 131 -23.77 -10.31 29.72
CA GLN A 131 -24.36 -11.54 30.27
C GLN A 131 -23.77 -11.89 31.65
N ARG A 132 -22.45 -11.75 31.83
CA ARG A 132 -21.79 -12.00 33.12
C ARG A 132 -22.26 -11.05 34.23
N SER A 133 -22.56 -9.79 33.91
CA SER A 133 -23.03 -8.83 34.91
C SER A 133 -24.49 -9.00 35.33
N ARG A 134 -25.30 -9.76 34.58
CA ARG A 134 -26.70 -10.10 34.96
C ARG A 134 -26.84 -11.42 35.73
N GLN A 135 -25.80 -12.25 35.71
CA GLN A 135 -25.79 -13.55 36.38
C GLN A 135 -25.14 -13.51 37.78
N ALA A 136 -24.48 -12.40 38.13
CA ALA A 136 -23.95 -12.10 39.46
C ALA A 136 -24.92 -11.18 40.21
#